data_AF-A0A022QNS0-F1
#
_entry.id   AF-A0A022QNS0-F1
#
_cell.length_a   1.000
_cell.length_b   1.000
_cell.length_c   1.000
_cell.angle_alpha   90.00
_cell.angle_beta   90.00
_cell.angle_gamma   90.00
#
_symmetry.space_group_name_H-M   'P 1'
#
loop_
_entity.id
_entity.type
_entity.pdbx_description
1 polymer ?
#
loop_
_entity_poly.entity_id
_entity_poly.type
_entity_poly.pdbx_seq_one_letter_code
_entity_poly.pdbx_strand_id
1 'polypeptide(L)'
;MTFYDCDAIAPLSYVQRYGVCLASDHPYLLGAFDRNAQSPIVSEKIKVRKIVLLGGSHIEAKKAIDRGHPFIGGITVFPDLGTFEGKGIYRNKLKNKNKNWARHAVLVVGYGVTFSGEEYYIVQNSWGDDWGDNGLGKISCELIDPQVFVDEAYVEMS
;
A
#
# COMPACT_ATOMS: atom_id res chain seq x y z
N MET A 1 3.93 -22.75 2.12
CA MET A 1 5.02 -21.78 1.98
C MET A 1 4.57 -20.78 0.92
N THR A 2 3.90 -19.71 1.34
CA THR A 2 3.32 -18.72 0.42
C THR A 2 4.40 -17.71 0.02
N PHE A 3 4.60 -17.55 -1.28
CA PHE A 3 5.56 -16.61 -1.85
C PHE A 3 5.13 -15.16 -1.50
N TYR A 4 5.96 -14.48 -0.71
CA TYR A 4 5.75 -13.10 -0.26
C TYR A 4 6.29 -12.11 -1.30
N ASP A 5 5.58 -11.92 -2.41
CA ASP A 5 5.97 -10.89 -3.40
C ASP A 5 5.49 -9.46 -3.02
N CYS A 6 4.81 -9.30 -1.89
CA CYS A 6 4.38 -8.01 -1.34
C CYS A 6 4.49 -8.00 0.19
N ASP A 7 5.70 -7.97 0.72
CA ASP A 7 5.94 -7.81 2.15
C ASP A 7 6.17 -6.33 2.49
N ALA A 8 5.13 -5.66 2.99
CA ALA A 8 5.21 -4.28 3.47
C ALA A 8 5.92 -4.15 4.84
N ILE A 9 6.15 -5.25 5.56
CA ILE A 9 6.74 -5.25 6.90
C ILE A 9 8.24 -4.97 6.82
N ALA A 10 8.94 -5.59 5.87
CA ALA A 10 10.37 -5.38 5.67
C ALA A 10 10.77 -3.89 5.47
N PRO A 11 10.17 -3.13 4.54
CA PRO A 11 10.50 -1.71 4.39
C PRO A 11 10.11 -0.90 5.64
N LEU A 12 8.95 -1.15 6.26
CA LEU A 12 8.58 -0.47 7.50
C LEU A 12 9.55 -0.75 8.65
N SER A 13 10.06 -1.98 8.74
CA SER A 13 11.09 -2.36 9.72
C SER A 13 12.41 -1.62 9.48
N TYR A 14 12.77 -1.39 8.21
CA TYR A 14 13.90 -0.52 7.86
C TYR A 14 13.66 0.91 8.35
N VAL A 15 12.48 1.49 8.09
CA VAL A 15 12.14 2.85 8.56
C VAL A 15 12.15 2.91 10.09
N GLN A 16 11.66 1.88 10.78
CA GLN A 16 11.68 1.82 12.24
C GLN A 16 13.11 1.83 12.79
N ARG A 17 14.03 1.10 12.14
CA ARG A 17 15.40 0.92 12.62
C ARG A 17 16.31 2.08 12.26
N TYR A 18 16.26 2.54 11.02
CA TYR A 18 17.23 3.48 10.45
C TYR A 18 16.62 4.84 10.10
N GLY A 19 15.30 4.93 10.00
CA GLY A 19 14.59 6.10 9.48
C GLY A 19 14.76 6.31 7.98
N VAL A 20 14.00 7.25 7.45
CA VAL A 20 14.10 7.73 6.07
C VAL A 20 14.21 9.25 6.05
N CYS A 21 14.97 9.79 5.09
CA CYS A 21 15.06 11.23 4.86
C CYS A 21 13.92 11.70 3.94
N LEU A 22 13.85 13.00 3.68
CA LEU A 22 12.93 13.55 2.69
C LEU A 22 13.39 13.17 1.28
N ALA A 23 12.42 13.09 0.35
CA ALA A 23 12.72 12.87 -1.06
C ALA A 23 13.57 14.00 -1.68
N SER A 24 13.55 15.21 -1.11
CA SER A 24 14.43 16.31 -1.51
C SER A 24 15.91 16.03 -1.20
N ASP A 25 16.19 15.27 -0.14
CA ASP A 25 17.57 14.94 0.27
C ASP A 25 18.09 13.69 -0.44
N HIS A 26 17.18 12.81 -0.87
CA HIS A 26 17.50 11.60 -1.61
C HIS A 26 16.42 11.30 -2.68
N PRO A 27 16.48 11.97 -3.85
CA PRO A 27 15.45 11.88 -4.88
C PRO A 27 15.39 10.50 -5.51
N TYR A 28 14.19 10.11 -5.93
CA TYR A 28 14.00 8.87 -6.69
C TYR A 28 14.61 9.00 -8.09
N LEU A 29 15.50 8.07 -8.44
CA LEU A 29 16.15 8.01 -9.75
C LEU A 29 15.73 6.71 -10.45
N LEU A 30 14.92 6.85 -11.51
CA LEU A 30 14.42 5.71 -12.26
C LEU A 30 15.58 4.88 -12.85
N GLY A 31 15.60 3.58 -12.54
CA GLY A 31 16.64 2.66 -13.01
C GLY A 31 17.96 2.69 -12.22
N ALA A 32 18.10 3.57 -11.24
CA ALA A 32 19.24 3.56 -10.33
C ALA A 32 18.95 2.60 -9.17
N PHE A 33 19.59 1.43 -9.19
CA PHE A 33 19.50 0.46 -8.10
C PHE A 33 20.91 0.07 -7.65
N ASP A 34 21.25 0.43 -6.42
CA ASP A 34 22.46 0.00 -5.75
C ASP A 34 22.11 -0.80 -4.50
N ARG A 35 22.47 -2.08 -4.48
CA ARG A 35 22.24 -2.99 -3.34
C ARG A 35 23.06 -2.63 -2.11
N ASN A 36 24.12 -1.84 -2.30
CA ASN A 36 25.04 -1.41 -1.25
C ASN A 36 24.79 0.04 -0.81
N ALA A 37 23.72 0.67 -1.31
CA ALA A 37 23.35 2.02 -0.93
C ALA A 37 23.18 2.11 0.59
N GLN A 38 23.81 3.12 1.19
CA GLN A 38 23.69 3.41 2.60
C GLN A 38 22.56 4.41 2.84
N SER A 39 21.97 4.37 4.04
CA SER A 39 21.02 5.40 4.47
C SER A 39 21.70 6.78 4.38
N PRO A 40 21.08 7.78 3.73
CA PRO A 40 21.63 9.12 3.66
C PRO A 40 21.97 9.69 5.05
N ILE A 41 23.07 10.43 5.12
CA ILE A 41 23.47 11.17 6.32
C ILE A 41 22.79 12.53 6.24
N VAL A 42 21.77 12.72 7.07
CA VAL A 42 20.95 13.92 7.16
C VAL A 42 20.69 14.23 8.64
N SER A 43 20.40 15.48 8.97
CA SER A 43 20.14 15.93 10.35
C SER A 43 18.79 15.45 10.90
N GLU A 44 17.86 15.10 10.01
CA GLU A 44 16.49 14.71 10.36
C GLU A 44 16.10 13.42 9.63
N LYS A 45 15.58 12.44 10.37
CA LYS A 45 15.01 11.22 9.82
C LYS A 45 13.61 10.97 10.35
N ILE A 46 12.70 10.54 9.49
CA ILE A 46 11.37 10.08 9.88
C ILE A 46 11.46 8.60 10.25
N LYS A 47 11.01 8.25 11.45
CA LYS A 47 10.93 6.87 11.94
C LYS A 47 9.49 6.51 12.28
N VAL A 48 9.17 5.24 12.15
CA VAL A 48 7.88 4.70 12.62
C VAL A 48 8.04 4.22 14.05
N ARG A 49 7.08 4.51 14.93
CA ARG A 49 7.12 4.04 16.31
C ARG A 49 6.61 2.62 16.39
N LYS A 50 5.44 2.36 15.82
CA LYS A 50 4.77 1.08 15.95
C LYS A 50 4.17 0.63 14.61
N ILE A 51 4.38 -0.65 14.33
CA ILE A 51 3.89 -1.34 13.14
C ILE A 51 2.81 -2.30 13.62
N VAL A 52 1.61 -2.22 13.08
CA VAL A 52 0.46 -3.05 13.51
C VAL A 52 0.02 -3.95 12.38
N LEU A 53 0.11 -5.26 12.59
CA LEU A 53 -0.32 -6.27 11.64
C LEU A 53 -1.84 -6.45 11.69
N LEU A 54 -2.48 -6.43 10.52
CA LEU A 54 -3.92 -6.62 10.37
C LEU A 54 -4.31 -8.08 10.15
N GLY A 55 -3.36 -8.93 9.72
CA GLY A 55 -3.57 -10.36 9.55
C GLY A 55 -4.69 -10.73 8.58
N GLY A 56 -4.95 -9.91 7.57
CA GLY A 56 -6.05 -10.10 6.62
C GLY A 56 -7.44 -9.68 7.14
N SER A 57 -7.54 -9.14 8.37
CA SER A 57 -8.83 -8.78 8.96
C SER A 57 -9.38 -7.49 8.36
N HIS A 58 -10.43 -7.59 7.55
CA HIS A 58 -11.18 -6.43 7.05
C HIS A 58 -11.85 -5.62 8.16
N ILE A 59 -12.22 -6.26 9.27
CA ILE A 59 -12.83 -5.58 10.43
C ILE A 59 -11.80 -4.67 11.10
N GLU A 60 -10.60 -5.19 11.38
CA GLU A 60 -9.54 -4.38 11.99
C GLU A 60 -8.99 -3.34 11.02
N ALA A 61 -8.95 -3.64 9.72
CA ALA A 61 -8.57 -2.68 8.69
C ALA A 61 -9.51 -1.47 8.64
N LYS A 62 -10.83 -1.68 8.67
CA LYS A 62 -11.81 -0.58 8.72
C LYS A 62 -11.70 0.22 10.01
N LYS A 63 -11.51 -0.44 11.16
CA LYS A 63 -11.25 0.25 12.44
C LYS A 63 -9.97 1.09 12.40
N ALA A 64 -8.93 0.64 11.69
CA ALA A 64 -7.72 1.43 11.49
C ALA A 64 -8.02 2.71 10.70
N ILE A 65 -8.77 2.60 9.60
CA ILE A 65 -9.23 3.75 8.80
C ILE A 65 -10.09 4.70 9.65
N ASP A 66 -11.04 4.19 10.44
CA ASP A 66 -11.90 5.01 11.33
C ASP A 66 -11.09 5.82 12.36
N ARG A 67 -9.92 5.31 12.73
CA ARG A 67 -8.99 5.97 13.66
C ARG A 67 -7.98 6.88 12.94
N GLY A 68 -8.11 7.06 11.63
CA GLY A 68 -7.22 7.89 10.83
C GLY A 68 -5.91 7.21 10.44
N HIS A 69 -5.84 5.87 10.46
CA HIS A 69 -4.67 5.11 10.03
C HIS A 69 -4.94 4.44 8.67
N PRO A 70 -4.44 5.01 7.56
CA PRO A 70 -4.28 4.29 6.30
C PRO A 70 -3.47 3.01 6.49
N PHE A 71 -3.78 1.97 5.73
CA PHE A 71 -3.08 0.70 5.80
C PHE A 71 -2.56 0.27 4.43
N ILE A 72 -1.49 -0.53 4.42
CA ILE A 72 -0.95 -1.15 3.23
C ILE A 72 -1.67 -2.49 3.00
N GLY A 73 -2.24 -2.65 1.82
CA GLY A 73 -2.92 -3.87 1.38
C GLY A 73 -2.20 -4.52 0.20
N GLY A 74 -2.24 -5.85 0.14
CA GLY A 74 -1.80 -6.61 -1.03
C GLY A 74 -2.93 -6.82 -2.01
N ILE A 75 -2.67 -6.68 -3.30
CA ILE A 75 -3.62 -6.97 -4.39
C ILE A 75 -2.97 -7.83 -5.46
N THR A 76 -3.76 -8.71 -6.07
CA THR A 76 -3.35 -9.42 -7.29
C THR A 76 -3.56 -8.52 -8.50
N VAL A 77 -2.51 -8.38 -9.33
CA VAL A 77 -2.56 -7.55 -10.55
C VAL A 77 -3.12 -8.36 -11.71
N PHE A 78 -4.40 -8.15 -11.98
CA PHE A 78 -5.04 -8.67 -13.19
C PHE A 78 -4.72 -7.76 -14.38
N PRO A 79 -4.70 -8.28 -15.63
CA PRO A 79 -4.42 -7.46 -16.80
C PRO A 79 -5.32 -6.23 -16.94
N ASP A 80 -6.60 -6.35 -16.58
CA ASP A 80 -7.59 -5.27 -16.64
C ASP A 80 -7.51 -4.29 -15.46
N LEU A 81 -6.77 -4.61 -14.39
CA LEU A 81 -6.46 -3.64 -13.34
C LEU A 81 -5.50 -2.56 -13.84
N GLY A 82 -4.53 -2.94 -14.68
CA GLY A 82 -3.53 -2.01 -15.21
C GLY A 82 -4.12 -0.90 -16.07
N THR A 83 -5.27 -1.14 -16.72
CA THR A 83 -5.98 -0.17 -17.55
C THR A 83 -7.28 0.32 -16.90
N PHE A 84 -7.41 0.21 -15.58
CA PHE A 84 -8.60 0.66 -14.87
C PHE A 84 -8.69 2.20 -14.88
N GLU A 85 -9.75 2.75 -15.49
CA GLU A 85 -9.99 4.20 -15.64
C GLU A 85 -10.61 4.87 -14.40
N GLY A 86 -10.69 4.19 -13.24
CA GLY A 86 -11.23 4.78 -12.01
C GLY A 86 -12.76 4.85 -11.93
N LYS A 87 -13.47 4.48 -13.00
CA LYS A 87 -14.95 4.52 -13.04
C LYS A 87 -15.57 3.37 -12.26
N GLY A 88 -16.29 3.71 -11.20
CA GLY A 88 -17.02 2.73 -10.38
C GLY A 88 -16.09 1.90 -9.49
N ILE A 89 -16.55 0.72 -9.07
CA ILE A 89 -15.78 -0.21 -8.25
C ILE A 89 -15.12 -1.25 -9.17
N TYR A 90 -13.79 -1.31 -9.14
CA TYR A 90 -13.04 -2.36 -9.81
C TYR A 90 -13.36 -3.71 -9.17
N ARG A 91 -13.64 -4.68 -10.04
CA ARG A 91 -13.89 -6.08 -9.70
C ARG A 91 -13.13 -6.92 -10.70
N ASN A 92 -12.55 -8.02 -10.24
CA ASN A 92 -11.97 -8.97 -11.16
C ASN A 92 -13.09 -9.74 -11.86
N LYS A 93 -13.34 -9.43 -13.14
CA LYS A 93 -14.31 -10.16 -13.97
C LYS A 93 -13.76 -11.50 -14.46
N LEU A 94 -12.44 -11.66 -14.44
CA LEU A 94 -11.74 -12.86 -14.85
C LEU A 94 -11.74 -13.85 -13.66
N LYS A 95 -12.82 -14.63 -13.52
CA LYS A 95 -13.01 -15.67 -12.49
C LYS A 95 -11.89 -16.75 -12.41
N ASN A 96 -10.84 -16.64 -13.22
CA ASN A 96 -9.82 -17.66 -13.40
C ASN A 96 -8.70 -17.53 -12.36
N LYS A 97 -8.76 -18.32 -11.29
CA LYS A 97 -7.74 -18.41 -10.23
C LYS A 97 -6.41 -19.08 -10.66
N ASN A 98 -6.28 -19.48 -11.93
CA ASN A 98 -5.21 -20.37 -12.42
C ASN A 98 -4.08 -19.67 -13.19
N LYS A 99 -3.82 -18.38 -12.94
CA LYS A 99 -2.66 -17.69 -13.51
C LYS A 99 -1.75 -17.20 -12.38
N ASN A 100 -0.44 -17.38 -12.57
CA ASN A 100 0.62 -16.76 -11.75
C ASN A 100 0.60 -15.25 -11.97
N TRP A 101 -0.39 -14.57 -11.41
CA TRP A 101 -0.50 -13.12 -11.47
C TRP A 101 0.43 -12.48 -10.46
N ALA A 102 1.03 -11.36 -10.85
CA ALA A 102 1.88 -10.58 -9.97
C ALA A 102 1.08 -10.07 -8.76
N ARG A 103 1.74 -9.92 -7.62
CA ARG A 103 1.19 -9.20 -6.48
C ARG A 103 1.70 -7.77 -6.50
N HIS A 104 0.90 -6.84 -5.99
CA HIS A 104 1.25 -5.44 -5.80
C HIS A 104 0.81 -4.96 -4.42
N ALA A 105 1.52 -3.97 -3.87
CA ALA A 105 1.18 -3.34 -2.61
C ALA A 105 0.60 -1.95 -2.88
N VAL A 106 -0.49 -1.62 -2.20
CA VAL A 106 -1.20 -0.35 -2.37
C VAL A 106 -1.56 0.26 -1.02
N LEU A 107 -1.72 1.60 -0.98
CA LEU A 107 -2.16 2.29 0.22
C LEU A 107 -3.69 2.38 0.21
N VAL A 108 -4.35 1.87 1.25
CA VAL A 108 -5.78 2.02 1.45
C VAL A 108 -6.02 3.22 2.36
N VAL A 109 -6.79 4.19 1.87
CA VAL A 109 -7.02 5.49 2.52
C VAL A 109 -8.48 5.68 2.93
N GLY A 110 -9.36 4.77 2.56
CA GLY A 110 -10.78 4.84 2.88
C GLY A 110 -11.52 3.55 2.53
N TYR A 111 -12.79 3.48 2.91
CA TYR A 111 -13.69 2.42 2.48
C TYR A 111 -15.12 2.95 2.35
N GLY A 112 -15.99 2.16 1.73
CA GLY A 112 -17.41 2.47 1.63
C GLY A 112 -18.23 1.21 1.35
N VAL A 113 -19.54 1.40 1.38
CA VAL A 113 -20.52 0.35 1.08
C VAL A 113 -21.53 0.92 0.11
N THR A 114 -21.84 0.19 -0.96
CA THR A 114 -22.89 0.59 -1.90
C THR A 114 -24.28 0.39 -1.27
N PHE A 115 -25.31 0.98 -1.88
CA PHE A 115 -26.70 0.74 -1.45
C PHE A 115 -27.10 -0.74 -1.52
N SER A 116 -26.48 -1.51 -2.42
CA SER A 116 -26.69 -2.96 -2.55
C SER A 116 -25.86 -3.80 -1.57
N GLY A 117 -25.13 -3.17 -0.64
CA GLY A 117 -24.33 -3.85 0.39
C GLY A 117 -22.93 -4.28 -0.06
N GLU A 118 -22.45 -3.83 -1.21
CA GLU A 118 -21.10 -4.19 -1.68
C GLU A 118 -20.05 -3.28 -1.04
N GLU A 119 -19.07 -3.89 -0.39
CA GLU A 119 -17.98 -3.17 0.28
C GLU A 119 -16.79 -2.96 -0.66
N TYR A 120 -16.23 -1.75 -0.61
CA TYR A 120 -15.05 -1.40 -1.39
C TYR A 120 -14.06 -0.58 -0.56
N TYR A 121 -12.79 -0.68 -0.90
CA TYR A 121 -11.72 0.19 -0.42
C TYR A 121 -11.45 1.32 -1.41
N ILE A 122 -11.05 2.48 -0.90
CA ILE A 122 -10.45 3.56 -1.67
C ILE A 122 -8.94 3.39 -1.57
N VAL A 123 -8.32 3.15 -2.71
CA VAL A 123 -6.90 2.85 -2.84
C VAL A 123 -6.18 4.02 -3.49
N GLN A 124 -5.06 4.42 -2.93
CA GLN A 124 -4.05 5.26 -3.57
C GLN A 124 -2.96 4.36 -4.14
N ASN A 125 -2.78 4.43 -5.45
CA ASN A 125 -1.81 3.63 -6.19
C ASN A 125 -0.54 4.45 -6.49
N SER A 126 0.49 3.77 -7.00
CA SER A 126 1.81 4.34 -7.31
C SER A 126 2.19 4.13 -8.79
N TRP A 127 1.21 4.12 -9.70
CA TRP A 127 1.40 3.92 -11.15
C TRP A 127 1.20 5.21 -11.97
N GLY A 128 1.25 6.36 -11.31
CA GLY A 128 0.99 7.66 -11.92
C GLY A 128 -0.49 8.05 -11.91
N ASP A 129 -0.74 9.33 -12.19
CA ASP A 129 -2.06 9.93 -12.05
C ASP A 129 -3.03 9.54 -13.18
N ASP A 130 -2.49 9.05 -14.31
CA ASP A 130 -3.28 8.52 -15.44
C ASP A 130 -3.99 7.20 -15.09
N TRP A 131 -3.58 6.53 -14.02
CA TRP A 131 -4.26 5.33 -13.55
C TRP A 131 -5.43 5.71 -12.64
N GLY A 132 -6.57 5.06 -12.83
CA GLY A 132 -7.73 5.28 -11.96
C GLY A 132 -8.34 6.66 -12.15
N ASP A 133 -8.80 7.23 -11.04
CA ASP A 133 -9.26 8.61 -10.91
C ASP A 133 -8.15 9.40 -10.21
N ASN A 134 -7.22 9.96 -10.99
CA ASN A 134 -6.07 10.71 -10.50
C ASN A 134 -5.21 9.90 -9.49
N GLY A 135 -4.85 8.67 -9.85
CA GLY A 135 -4.08 7.75 -9.00
C GLY A 135 -4.89 7.03 -7.93
N LEU A 136 -6.18 7.36 -7.77
CA LEU A 136 -7.10 6.71 -6.83
C LEU A 136 -7.99 5.68 -7.52
N GLY A 137 -8.44 4.67 -6.78
CA GLY A 137 -9.38 3.67 -7.28
C GLY A 137 -10.27 3.09 -6.20
N LYS A 138 -11.54 2.84 -6.53
CA LYS A 138 -12.43 2.03 -5.67
C LYS A 138 -12.26 0.57 -6.04
N ILE A 139 -11.79 -0.24 -5.11
CA ILE A 139 -11.49 -1.65 -5.33
C ILE A 139 -12.38 -2.49 -4.43
N SER A 140 -13.02 -3.55 -4.95
CA SER A 140 -13.77 -4.50 -4.13
C SER A 140 -12.90 -5.00 -2.96
N CYS A 141 -13.44 -4.99 -1.74
CA CYS A 141 -12.71 -5.46 -0.56
C CYS A 141 -12.19 -6.90 -0.74
N GLU A 142 -12.89 -7.76 -1.49
CA GLU A 142 -12.49 -9.15 -1.75
C GLU A 142 -11.15 -9.31 -2.48
N LEU A 143 -10.65 -8.24 -3.11
CA LEU A 143 -9.41 -8.25 -3.89
C LEU A 143 -8.21 -7.69 -3.12
N ILE A 144 -8.44 -7.16 -1.93
CA ILE A 144 -7.42 -6.54 -1.08
C ILE A 144 -7.21 -7.43 0.13
N ASP A 145 -5.95 -7.78 0.38
CA ASP A 145 -5.49 -8.49 1.57
C ASP A 145 -4.89 -7.48 2.56
N PRO A 146 -5.58 -7.10 3.65
CA PRO A 146 -5.07 -6.13 4.62
C PRO A 146 -3.80 -6.63 5.33
N GLN A 147 -2.69 -5.90 5.20
CA GLN A 147 -1.41 -6.33 5.77
C GLN A 147 -1.07 -5.59 7.06
N VAL A 148 -0.88 -4.28 6.99
CA VAL A 148 -0.21 -3.52 8.05
C VAL A 148 -0.57 -2.04 8.01
N PHE A 149 -0.62 -1.39 9.17
CA PHE A 149 -0.60 0.08 9.26
C PHE A 149 0.48 0.56 10.22
N VAL A 150 0.83 1.85 10.10
CA VAL A 150 1.74 2.54 11.00
C VAL A 150 0.93 3.27 12.07
N ASP A 151 1.22 2.92 13.32
CA ASP A 151 0.71 3.59 14.51
C ASP A 151 1.81 4.52 15.02
N GLU A 152 1.70 5.80 14.63
CA GLU A 152 2.65 6.88 14.92
C GLU A 152 3.98 6.83 14.14
N ALA A 153 4.36 8.00 13.60
CA ALA A 153 5.69 8.31 13.08
C ALA A 153 6.22 9.57 13.76
N TYR A 154 7.54 9.69 13.87
CA TYR A 154 8.21 10.79 14.55
C TYR A 154 9.51 11.18 13.83
N VAL A 155 9.96 12.41 14.06
CA VAL A 155 11.27 12.89 13.59
C VAL A 155 12.33 12.56 14.63
N GLU A 156 13.41 11.91 14.20
CA GLU A 156 14.63 11.69 14.96
C GLU A 156 15.69 12.68 14.48
N MET A 157 16.21 13.48 15.41
CA MET A 157 17.36 14.37 15.18
C MET A 157 18.66 13.61 15.47
N SER A 158 19.67 13.77 14.60
CA SER A 158 21.03 13.22 14.80
C SER A 158 21.98 14.19 15.47
#